data_AF-A0A7I8CU38-F1
#
_entry.id   AF-A0A7I8CU38-F1
#
_cell.length_a   1.000
_cell.length_b   1.000
_cell.length_c   1.000
_cell.angle_alpha   90.00
_cell.angle_beta   90.00
_cell.angle_gamma   90.00
#
_symmetry.space_group_name_H-M   'P 1'
#
loop_
_entity.id
_entity.type
_entity.pdbx_description
1 polymer ?
#
loop_
_entity_poly.entity_id
_entity_poly.type
_entity_poly.pdbx_seq_one_letter_code
_entity_poly.pdbx_strand_id
1 'polypeptide(L)' 'MCPKRWSDDLLALTQDLLQRDSCSHGLMLPMKHIDGRFGMALSRAESGEYRVIDRANGVVYVFACVNALIEEGWAID' A
#
# COMPACT_ATOMS: atom_id res chain seq x y z
N MET A 1 23.45 5.14 8.39
CA MET A 1 22.64 5.21 7.16
C MET A 1 21.36 5.95 7.49
N CYS A 2 20.97 6.96 6.73
CA CYS A 2 19.63 7.56 6.92
C CYS A 2 18.59 6.48 6.59
N PRO A 3 17.51 6.36 7.39
CA PRO A 3 16.41 5.48 7.02
C PRO A 3 15.89 5.93 5.65
N LYS A 4 15.78 4.98 4.71
CA LYS A 4 15.10 5.27 3.45
C LYS A 4 13.66 5.61 3.82
N ARG A 5 13.15 6.74 3.31
CA ARG A 5 11.76 7.15 3.49
C ARG A 5 11.26 7.74 2.17
N TRP A 6 10.00 7.49 1.85
CA TRP A 6 9.30 8.17 0.77
C TRP A 6 9.08 9.65 1.09
N SER A 7 8.85 10.48 0.08
CA SER A 7 8.49 11.88 0.30
C SER A 7 7.12 11.99 0.96
N ASP A 8 6.91 13.04 1.75
CA ASP A 8 5.64 13.27 2.44
C ASP A 8 4.47 13.43 1.44
N ASP A 9 4.73 14.05 0.29
CA ASP A 9 3.74 14.19 -0.79
C ASP A 9 3.29 12.83 -1.34
N LEU A 10 4.22 11.88 -1.51
CA LEU A 10 3.90 10.53 -1.99
C LEU A 10 3.11 9.75 -0.94
N LEU A 11 3.44 9.92 0.34
CA LEU A 11 2.71 9.28 1.44
C LEU A 11 1.28 9.83 1.55
N ALA A 12 1.10 11.14 1.41
CA ALA A 12 -0.22 11.78 1.40
C ALA A 12 -1.07 11.29 0.21
N LEU A 13 -0.48 11.20 -0.98
CA LEU A 13 -1.17 10.68 -2.17
C LEU A 13 -1.53 9.19 -2.02
N THR A 14 -0.64 8.40 -1.42
CA THR A 14 -0.88 6.99 -1.11
C THR A 14 -2.09 6.84 -0.18
N GLN A 15 -2.17 7.67 0.87
CA GLN A 15 -3.32 7.67 1.79
C GLN A 15 -4.63 8.02 1.09
N ASP A 16 -4.65 9.10 0.31
CA ASP A 16 -5.85 9.57 -0.39
C ASP A 16 -6.37 8.51 -1.38
N LEU A 17 -5.51 7.90 -2.20
CA LEU A 17 -5.94 6.89 -3.17
C LEU A 17 -6.45 5.60 -2.51
N LEU A 18 -5.72 5.09 -1.50
CA LEU A 18 -6.12 3.86 -0.81
C LEU A 18 -7.41 4.04 0.02
N GLN A 19 -7.66 5.24 0.56
CA GLN A 19 -8.89 5.52 1.29
C GLN A 19 -10.09 5.71 0.35
N ARG A 20 -9.90 6.34 -0.80
CA ARG A 20 -10.94 6.45 -1.85
C ARG A 20 -11.33 5.07 -2.38
N ASP A 21 -10.35 4.19 -2.58
CA ASP A 21 -10.62 2.83 -3.06
C ASP A 21 -11.41 1.98 -2.05
N SER A 22 -11.17 2.14 -0.74
CA SER A 22 -11.97 1.44 0.28
C SER A 22 -13.48 1.70 0.18
N CYS A 23 -13.90 2.73 -0.55
CA CYS A 23 -15.30 3.01 -0.84
C CYS A 23 -15.80 2.44 -2.19
N SER A 24 -14.90 2.02 -3.08
CA SER A 24 -15.22 1.45 -4.39
C SER A 24 -14.74 0.00 -4.48
N HIS A 25 -15.66 -0.95 -4.51
CA HIS A 25 -15.29 -2.36 -4.64
C HIS A 25 -14.52 -2.61 -5.95
N GLY A 26 -13.20 -2.83 -5.84
CA GLY A 26 -12.43 -3.56 -6.85
C GLY A 26 -11.33 -2.81 -7.60
N LEU A 27 -10.83 -1.65 -7.16
CA LEU A 27 -9.63 -1.09 -7.76
C LEU A 27 -8.40 -1.85 -7.23
N MET A 28 -7.54 -2.30 -8.14
CA MET A 28 -6.21 -2.80 -7.78
C MET A 28 -5.20 -1.68 -8.02
N LEU A 29 -4.49 -1.26 -6.98
CA LEU A 29 -3.52 -0.18 -7.07
C LEU A 29 -2.09 -0.74 -7.16
N PRO A 30 -1.29 -0.34 -8.17
CA PRO A 30 0.13 -0.66 -8.20
C PRO A 30 0.84 -0.05 -7.00
N MET A 31 1.74 -0.83 -6.40
CA MET A 31 2.50 -0.42 -5.22
C MET A 31 3.99 -0.70 -5.42
N LYS A 32 4.81 0.13 -4.79
CA LYS A 32 6.25 -0.02 -4.69
C LYS A 32 6.69 0.02 -3.23
N HIS A 33 7.53 -0.93 -2.86
CA HIS A 33 8.17 -0.97 -1.57
C HIS A 33 9.51 -0.26 -1.60
N ILE A 34 9.93 0.30 -0.46
CA ILE A 34 11.14 1.13 -0.35
C ILE A 34 12.47 0.39 -0.56
N ASP A 35 12.43 -0.95 -0.52
CA ASP A 35 13.54 -1.83 -0.88
C ASP A 35 13.61 -2.16 -2.38
N GLY A 36 12.65 -1.70 -3.18
CA GLY A 36 12.57 -1.93 -4.63
C GLY A 36 11.63 -3.05 -5.06
N ARG A 37 10.88 -3.69 -4.14
CA ARG A 37 9.83 -4.64 -4.51
C ARG A 37 8.60 -3.95 -5.09
N PHE A 38 7.83 -4.69 -5.86
CA PHE A 38 6.58 -4.23 -6.48
C PHE A 38 5.43 -5.14 -6.06
N GLY A 39 4.24 -4.58 -5.95
CA GLY A 39 3.05 -5.33 -5.58
C GLY A 39 1.76 -4.69 -6.07
N MET A 40 0.65 -5.34 -5.77
CA MET A 40 -0.70 -4.82 -6.03
C MET A 40 -1.47 -4.74 -4.72
N ALA A 41 -1.93 -3.54 -4.38
CA ALA A 41 -2.83 -3.31 -3.27
C ALA A 41 -4.27 -3.62 -3.66
N LEU A 42 -5.00 -4.25 -2.74
CA LEU A 42 -6.45 -4.38 -2.74
C LEU A 42 -6.97 -3.89 -1.39
N SER A 43 -7.98 -3.03 -1.41
CA SER A 43 -8.74 -2.70 -0.22
C SER A 43 -9.87 -3.71 -0.01
N ARG A 44 -10.15 -4.07 1.25
CA ARG A 44 -11.40 -4.75 1.59
C ARG A 44 -12.29 -3.77 2.34
N ALA A 45 -13.21 -3.15 1.61
CA ALA A 45 -14.16 -2.16 2.12
C ALA A 45 -14.86 -2.58 3.43
N GLU A 46 -15.21 -3.87 3.56
CA GLU A 46 -15.94 -4.40 4.72
C GLU A 46 -15.09 -4.52 6.00
N SER A 47 -13.78 -4.73 5.90
CA SER A 47 -12.91 -4.94 7.08
C SER A 47 -11.98 -3.77 7.39
N GLY A 48 -11.82 -2.81 6.48
CA GLY A 48 -10.84 -1.73 6.60
C GLY A 48 -9.38 -2.20 6.49
N GLU A 49 -9.18 -3.48 6.18
CA GLU A 49 -7.87 -4.09 5.96
C GLU A 49 -7.38 -3.82 4.53
N TYR A 50 -6.06 -3.67 4.41
CA TYR A 50 -5.38 -3.54 3.13
C TYR A 50 -4.52 -4.77 2.88
N ARG A 51 -4.53 -5.25 1.63
CA ARG A 51 -3.73 -6.39 1.23
C ARG A 51 -2.79 -5.98 0.11
N VAL A 52 -1.51 -6.33 0.22
CA VAL A 52 -0.54 -6.14 -0.87
C VAL A 52 -0.04 -7.52 -1.30
N ILE A 53 -0.24 -7.84 -2.57
CA ILE A 53 0.32 -9.04 -3.18
C ILE A 53 1.67 -8.66 -3.77
N ASP A 54 2.76 -9.19 -3.21
CA ASP A 54 4.12 -8.98 -3.70
C ASP A 54 4.33 -9.77 -4.99
N ARG A 55 4.71 -9.05 -6.05
CA ARG A 55 4.87 -9.61 -7.39
C ARG A 55 6.08 -10.54 -7.50
N ALA A 56 7.10 -10.36 -6.66
CA ALA A 56 8.33 -11.13 -6.75
C ALA A 56 8.15 -12.58 -6.28
N ASN A 57 7.29 -12.79 -5.27
CA ASN A 57 7.17 -14.08 -4.57
C ASN A 57 5.72 -14.55 -4.37
N GLY A 58 4.72 -13.73 -4.72
CA GLY A 58 3.30 -14.04 -4.52
C GLY A 58 2.82 -13.96 -3.07
N VAL A 59 3.66 -13.49 -2.14
CA VAL A 59 3.30 -13.34 -0.72
C VAL A 59 2.24 -12.25 -0.59
N VAL A 60 1.20 -12.54 0.19
CA VAL A 60 0.15 -11.57 0.50
C VAL A 60 0.39 -11.00 1.88
N TYR A 61 0.72 -9.72 1.93
CA TYR A 61 0.82 -8.94 3.16
C TYR A 61 -0.56 -8.40 3.52
N VAL A 62 -0.94 -8.48 4.79
CA VAL A 62 -2.21 -7.96 5.31
C VAL A 62 -1.90 -6.89 6.34
N PHE A 63 -2.48 -5.71 6.16
CA PHE A 63 -2.28 -4.54 7.01
C PHE A 63 -3.62 -4.11 7.61
N ALA A 64 -3.63 -3.83 8.91
CA ALA A 64 -4.84 -3.43 9.63
C ALA A 64 -5.39 -2.06 9.21
N CYS A 65 -4.53 -1.20 8.63
CA CYS A 65 -4.90 0.12 8.11
C CYS A 65 -3.83 0.63 7.13
N VAL A 66 -4.11 1.73 6.43
CA VAL A 66 -3.17 2.36 5.49
C VAL A 66 -1.86 2.77 6.17
N ASN A 67 -1.91 3.24 7.40
CA ASN A 67 -0.70 3.69 8.10
C ASN A 67 0.28 2.55 8.34
N ALA A 68 -0.20 1.35 8.69
CA ALA A 68 0.66 0.19 8.85
C ALA A 68 1.33 -0.24 7.53
N LEU A 69 0.63 -0.10 6.41
CA LEU A 69 1.18 -0.34 5.07
C LEU A 69 2.30 0.65 4.74
N ILE A 70 2.09 1.94 5.05
CA ILE A 70 3.07 3.01 4.82
C ILE A 70 4.28 2.88 5.74
N GLU A 71 4.05 2.55 7.01
CA GLU A 71 5.11 2.33 8.00
C GLU A 71 6.02 1.17 7.61
N GLU A 72 5.47 0.14 6.96
CA GLU A 72 6.29 -0.94 6.41
C GLU A 72 7.02 -0.54 5.11
N GLY A 73 6.67 0.60 4.52
CA GLY A 73 7.42 1.19 3.40
C GLY A 73 6.81 0.95 2.02
N TRP A 74 5.55 0.53 1.95
CA TRP A 74 4.78 0.52 0.70
C TRP A 74 4.22 1.90 0.39
N ALA A 75 4.30 2.30 -0.88
CA ALA A 75 3.64 3.47 -1.44
C ALA A 75 3.03 3.10 -2.80
N ILE A 76 2.12 3.93 -3.31
CA ILE A 76 1.68 3.80 -4.70
C ILE A 76 2.87 3.97 -5.66
N ASP A 77 2.84 3.25 -6.78
CA ASP A 77 3.80 3.39 -7.89
C ASP A 77 3.25 4.27 -9.02
#